data_AF-A0A0K6GAY5-F1
#
_entry.id   AF-A0A0K6GAY5-F1
#
_cell.length_a   1.000
_cell.length_b   1.000
_cell.length_c   1.000
_cell.angle_alpha   90.00
_cell.angle_beta   90.00
_cell.angle_gamma   90.00
#
_symmetry.space_group_name_H-M   'P 1'
#
loop_
_entity.id
_entity.type
_entity.pdbx_description
1 polymer ?
#
loop_
_entity_poly.entity_id
_entity_poly.type
_entity_poly.pdbx_seq_one_letter_code
_entity_poly.pdbx_strand_id
1 'polypeptide(L)'
;MTPDLRDELHRKQDALYQAPYGHPTPSLPDEVNGYHSLAIIEPASSQTFMGGFTTSVYRAVNGRDGTTYVLYRVENCRLPHDSALTTIEAWSNMPHPSIVRPHEAFTTRAFNDQSLVVVYEYHPLARTLQAQHLAPSTPPGAGSRSQQSSPTKPRTFSPARGSFSPPHFGPGSPTSQFAGSPPFNSPAFAAASTFGSPNAQPYGFPQSFSGYSFQTPANRANSLPPSASIAQALSQSASFNSFAGPFSPQSQFSPQMHPRTSTQGSTVPFSQQMGTQTLDERTLWTYLLQLANAVRVVHGRGMAFRCLEAKRVLVTGVGRVRINTVGLVDIMTYDGQPTSEIFLQEDLISLGSLLLQLVCGTSNLSQLSSPPPVNQSPSARRHGNSNANNSNQQNLASAQALTRFSPLLRQAVVWLVTPAVGKTIEHLFKEISPAIIGAEMDAMLDQADMLESELSRELENGRLVRLLCKFGFINERPEFDHDPRWAETGDRYIIKLFRDHVFHQVDARGKPVLNLTHVFVNLNKLDAGSEERLMLVSRDERNCLVVSYKEVKTCIENAYRDLAK
;
A
#
# COMPACT_ATOMS: atom_id res chain seq x y z
N MET A 1 -17.18 -9.22 -0.14
CA MET A 1 -16.00 -8.79 0.64
C MET A 1 -15.83 -9.58 1.94
N THR A 2 -14.61 -10.02 2.27
CA THR A 2 -14.22 -10.47 3.61
C THR A 2 -14.21 -9.31 4.62
N PRO A 3 -14.43 -9.53 5.93
CA PRO A 3 -14.41 -8.47 6.94
C PRO A 3 -13.07 -7.73 7.01
N ASP A 4 -11.96 -8.47 7.03
CA ASP A 4 -10.62 -7.88 7.18
C ASP A 4 -10.26 -6.96 6.00
N LEU A 5 -10.56 -7.39 4.77
CA LEU A 5 -10.31 -6.59 3.58
C LEU A 5 -11.21 -5.35 3.55
N ARG A 6 -12.50 -5.49 3.94
CA ARG A 6 -13.42 -4.37 4.04
C ARG A 6 -12.91 -3.32 5.03
N ASP A 7 -12.51 -3.76 6.22
CA ASP A 7 -12.01 -2.88 7.27
C ASP A 7 -10.69 -2.21 6.86
N GLU A 8 -9.81 -2.91 6.12
CA GLU A 8 -8.61 -2.31 5.54
C GLU A 8 -8.96 -1.23 4.51
N LEU A 9 -9.87 -1.52 3.57
CA LEU A 9 -10.27 -0.58 2.53
C LEU A 9 -10.99 0.64 3.10
N HIS A 10 -11.86 0.45 4.10
CA HIS A 10 -12.51 1.56 4.81
C HIS A 10 -11.48 2.46 5.51
N ARG A 11 -10.51 1.89 6.22
CA ARG A 11 -9.45 2.67 6.86
C ARG A 11 -8.61 3.44 5.84
N LYS A 12 -8.29 2.82 4.69
CA LYS A 12 -7.56 3.50 3.61
C LYS A 12 -8.38 4.63 2.99
N GLN A 13 -9.69 4.41 2.81
CA GLN A 13 -10.62 5.43 2.33
C GLN A 13 -10.70 6.60 3.31
N ASP A 14 -10.87 6.34 4.61
CA ASP A 14 -10.93 7.38 5.64
C ASP A 14 -9.65 8.23 5.66
N ALA A 15 -8.49 7.60 5.49
CA ALA A 15 -7.20 8.30 5.44
C ALA A 15 -7.06 9.24 4.22
N LEU A 16 -7.75 8.96 3.10
CA LEU A 16 -7.78 9.86 1.94
C LEU A 16 -8.52 11.18 2.26
N TYR A 17 -9.60 11.11 3.04
CA TYR A 17 -10.45 12.27 3.34
C TYR A 17 -10.18 12.92 4.70
N GLN A 18 -9.32 12.33 5.52
CA GLN A 18 -9.02 12.85 6.85
C GLN A 18 -8.47 14.28 6.73
N ALA A 19 -9.24 15.29 7.14
CA ALA A 19 -8.80 16.67 7.10
C ALA A 19 -7.52 16.85 7.95
N PRO A 20 -6.62 17.79 7.62
CA PRO A 20 -5.50 18.13 8.48
C PRO A 20 -6.05 18.47 9.88
N TYR A 21 -5.61 17.75 10.92
CA TYR A 21 -6.00 18.10 12.28
C TYR A 21 -5.25 19.36 12.72
N GLY A 22 -6.01 20.41 13.01
CA GLY A 22 -5.51 21.67 13.56
C GLY A 22 -4.90 22.61 12.52
N HIS A 23 -4.82 23.89 12.85
CA HIS A 23 -3.95 24.82 12.13
C HIS A 23 -2.50 24.48 12.50
N PRO A 24 -1.71 23.89 11.59
CA PRO A 24 -0.30 23.68 11.86
C PRO A 24 0.34 25.03 12.16
N THR A 25 1.15 25.07 13.21
CA THR A 25 2.05 26.19 13.50
C THR A 25 3.46 25.73 13.13
N PRO A 26 4.13 26.33 12.13
CA PRO A 26 3.70 27.46 11.28
C PRO A 26 2.60 27.12 10.27
N SER A 27 1.83 28.14 9.87
CA SER A 27 0.75 28.02 8.89
C SER A 27 1.28 27.43 7.58
N LEU A 28 0.63 26.36 7.10
CA LEU A 28 0.93 25.80 5.79
C LEU A 28 0.44 26.75 4.69
N PRO A 29 1.11 26.77 3.53
CA PRO A 29 0.58 27.45 2.35
C PRO A 29 -0.75 26.82 1.92
N ASP A 30 -1.69 27.64 1.47
CA ASP A 30 -2.99 27.17 0.96
C ASP A 30 -2.79 26.33 -0.32
N GLU A 31 -1.81 26.73 -1.15
CA GLU A 31 -1.47 26.07 -2.40
C GLU A 31 0.05 26.11 -2.65
N VAL A 32 0.59 25.04 -3.24
CA VAL A 32 1.98 24.93 -3.69
C VAL A 32 2.00 24.26 -5.06
N ASN A 33 2.35 25.00 -6.13
CA ASN A 33 2.47 24.48 -7.50
C ASN A 33 1.23 23.69 -7.99
N GLY A 34 0.01 24.19 -7.74
CA GLY A 34 -1.23 23.49 -8.11
C GLY A 34 -1.68 22.42 -7.12
N TYR A 35 -0.95 22.20 -6.02
CA TYR A 35 -1.32 21.27 -4.94
C TYR A 35 -1.92 22.03 -3.76
N HIS A 36 -3.10 21.62 -3.30
CA HIS A 36 -3.81 22.27 -2.21
C HIS A 36 -4.19 21.26 -1.10
N SER A 37 -4.85 21.75 -0.04
CA SER A 37 -5.29 20.92 1.10
C SER A 37 -4.16 20.16 1.78
N LEU A 38 -3.01 20.82 1.96
CA LEU A 38 -1.81 20.21 2.54
C LEU A 38 -2.09 19.72 3.97
N ALA A 39 -1.76 18.46 4.23
CA ALA A 39 -1.80 17.85 5.55
C ALA A 39 -0.44 17.26 5.89
N ILE A 40 0.08 17.52 7.09
CA ILE A 40 1.37 16.97 7.53
C ILE A 40 1.21 15.45 7.77
N ILE A 41 2.01 14.64 7.07
CA ILE A 41 2.15 13.21 7.34
C ILE A 41 3.29 13.00 8.33
N GLU A 42 4.45 13.58 8.02
CA GLU A 42 5.62 13.57 8.89
C GLU A 42 6.08 15.01 9.07
N PRO A 43 6.04 15.56 10.31
CA PRO A 43 6.55 16.90 10.56
C PRO A 43 8.06 16.97 10.31
N ALA A 44 8.59 18.19 10.20
CA ALA A 44 10.03 18.42 10.13
C ALA A 44 10.74 17.64 11.22
N SER A 45 11.47 16.58 10.83
CA SER A 45 12.11 15.71 11.80
C SER A 45 13.40 16.36 12.29
N SER A 46 13.77 16.12 13.56
CA SER A 46 15.09 16.50 14.08
C SER A 46 16.23 15.66 13.48
N GLN A 47 15.92 14.67 12.64
CA GLN A 47 16.87 13.86 11.90
C GLN A 47 17.22 14.55 10.58
N THR A 48 18.51 14.70 10.31
CA THR A 48 19.00 15.33 9.08
C THR A 48 19.05 14.32 7.92
N PHE A 49 18.50 14.72 6.78
CA PHE A 49 18.72 14.07 5.49
C PHE A 49 20.11 14.47 4.97
N MET A 50 20.88 13.48 4.50
CA MET A 50 22.27 13.68 4.03
C MET A 50 23.14 14.49 5.02
N GLY A 51 22.87 14.39 6.33
CA GLY A 51 23.67 15.03 7.37
C GLY A 51 23.53 16.56 7.49
N GLY A 52 22.62 17.20 6.75
CA GLY A 52 22.47 18.66 6.81
C GLY A 52 21.11 19.26 6.47
N PHE A 53 20.21 18.52 5.81
CA PHE A 53 18.91 19.04 5.41
C PHE A 53 17.79 18.55 6.32
N THR A 54 16.85 19.43 6.65
CA THR A 54 15.59 19.04 7.30
C THR A 54 14.59 18.64 6.24
N THR A 55 13.82 17.58 6.48
CA THR A 55 12.76 17.13 5.57
C THR A 55 11.42 17.06 6.27
N SER A 56 10.37 17.38 5.51
CA SER A 56 8.98 17.34 5.93
C SER A 56 8.13 16.69 4.84
N VAL A 57 7.08 15.97 5.22
CA VAL A 57 6.26 15.18 4.29
C VAL A 57 4.80 15.58 4.44
N TYR A 58 4.20 15.95 3.31
CA TYR A 58 2.81 16.40 3.26
C TYR A 58 1.98 15.49 2.35
N ARG A 59 0.72 15.29 2.69
CA ARG A 59 -0.33 14.86 1.77
C ARG A 59 -0.92 16.10 1.12
N ALA A 60 -1.14 16.10 -0.19
CA ALA A 60 -1.84 17.19 -0.87
C ALA A 60 -2.71 16.65 -2.01
N VAL A 61 -3.68 17.44 -2.44
CA VAL A 61 -4.54 17.12 -3.59
C VAL A 61 -4.11 17.97 -4.77
N ASN A 62 -3.94 17.36 -5.93
CA ASN A 62 -3.64 18.08 -7.15
C ASN A 62 -4.93 18.73 -7.71
N GLY A 63 -4.88 20.04 -7.98
CA GLY A 63 -6.06 20.78 -8.44
C GLY A 63 -6.50 20.46 -9.88
N ARG A 64 -5.68 19.77 -10.68
CA ARG A 64 -6.01 19.44 -12.08
C ARG A 64 -6.75 18.11 -12.21
N ASP A 65 -6.29 17.07 -11.52
CA ASP A 65 -6.85 15.72 -11.62
C ASP A 65 -7.61 15.26 -10.35
N GLY A 66 -7.56 16.03 -9.26
CA GLY A 66 -8.19 15.69 -7.99
C GLY A 66 -7.54 14.52 -7.24
N THR A 67 -6.38 14.05 -7.70
CA THR A 67 -5.66 12.91 -7.12
C THR A 67 -4.82 13.36 -5.93
N THR A 68 -4.74 12.50 -4.91
CA THR A 68 -3.95 12.74 -3.72
C THR A 68 -2.50 12.27 -3.91
N TYR A 69 -1.55 13.10 -3.51
CA TYR A 69 -0.12 12.89 -3.64
C TYR A 69 0.63 13.12 -2.32
N VAL A 70 1.88 12.66 -2.28
CA VAL A 70 2.85 12.98 -1.23
C VAL A 70 3.82 14.04 -1.74
N LEU A 71 3.93 15.16 -1.03
CA LEU A 71 4.94 16.17 -1.26
C LEU A 71 6.06 15.94 -0.24
N TYR A 72 7.21 15.47 -0.73
CA TYR A 72 8.42 15.32 0.07
C TYR A 72 9.25 16.60 -0.06
N ARG A 73 9.31 17.39 1.00
CA ARG A 73 9.98 18.69 1.04
C ARG A 73 11.36 18.55 1.69
N VAL A 74 12.37 19.12 1.04
CA VAL A 74 13.69 19.39 1.60
C VAL A 74 13.80 20.88 1.85
N GLU A 75 13.87 21.23 3.14
CA GLU A 75 13.85 22.62 3.60
C GLU A 75 15.19 23.30 3.36
N ASN A 76 15.17 24.60 3.06
CA ASN A 76 16.37 25.40 2.78
C ASN A 76 17.31 24.79 1.70
N CYS A 77 16.76 24.03 0.76
CA CYS A 77 17.50 23.40 -0.31
C CYS A 77 17.58 24.32 -1.54
N ARG A 78 18.79 24.79 -1.84
CA ARG A 78 19.08 25.54 -3.07
C ARG A 78 19.73 24.62 -4.08
N LEU A 79 19.09 24.45 -5.23
CA LEU A 79 19.70 23.70 -6.32
C LEU A 79 20.70 24.57 -7.08
N PRO A 80 21.88 24.03 -7.42
CA PRO A 80 22.87 24.77 -8.22
C PRO A 80 22.41 24.93 -9.68
N HIS A 81 21.69 23.94 -10.22
CA HIS A 81 21.25 23.90 -11.60
C HIS A 81 19.82 23.37 -11.69
N ASP A 82 18.94 24.05 -12.44
CA ASP A 82 17.57 23.59 -12.66
C ASP A 82 17.50 22.28 -13.47
N SER A 83 18.55 21.98 -14.24
CA SER A 83 18.70 20.68 -14.93
C SER A 83 18.75 19.50 -13.95
N ALA A 84 19.05 19.72 -12.67
CA ALA A 84 18.95 18.68 -11.66
C ALA A 84 17.52 18.12 -11.54
N LEU A 85 16.49 18.97 -11.75
CA LEU A 85 15.09 18.56 -11.65
C LEU A 85 14.69 17.57 -12.75
N THR A 86 15.32 17.62 -13.93
CA THR A 86 14.98 16.73 -15.05
C THR A 86 15.37 15.27 -14.78
N THR A 87 16.24 15.02 -13.79
CA THR A 87 16.56 13.65 -13.35
C THR A 87 15.32 12.87 -12.90
N ILE A 88 14.28 13.56 -12.43
CA ILE A 88 13.05 12.93 -11.98
C ILE A 88 12.28 12.25 -13.11
N GLU A 89 12.44 12.71 -14.36
CA GLU A 89 11.76 12.16 -15.53
C GLU A 89 12.18 10.72 -15.82
N ALA A 90 13.47 10.39 -15.58
CA ALA A 90 13.95 9.01 -15.73
C ALA A 90 13.25 8.06 -14.75
N TRP A 91 13.00 8.53 -13.52
CA TRP A 91 12.27 7.78 -12.50
C TRP A 91 10.77 7.72 -12.76
N SER A 92 10.16 8.82 -13.22
CA SER A 92 8.71 8.85 -13.54
C SER A 92 8.36 7.92 -14.71
N ASN A 93 9.31 7.69 -15.62
CA ASN A 93 9.21 6.77 -16.76
C ASN A 93 9.65 5.32 -16.42
N MET A 94 9.73 4.98 -15.12
CA MET A 94 10.07 3.64 -14.63
C MET A 94 9.00 3.10 -13.68
N PRO A 95 7.80 2.75 -14.17
CA PRO A 95 6.80 2.13 -13.33
C PRO A 95 7.31 0.77 -12.84
N HIS A 96 7.34 0.58 -11.52
CA HIS A 96 7.73 -0.67 -10.89
C HIS A 96 6.92 -0.92 -9.62
N PRO A 97 6.39 -2.14 -9.40
CA PRO A 97 5.51 -2.45 -8.27
C PRO A 97 6.10 -2.21 -6.87
N SER A 98 7.43 -2.23 -6.76
CA SER A 98 8.18 -2.02 -5.51
C SER A 98 8.90 -0.67 -5.45
N ILE A 99 8.53 0.31 -6.30
CA ILE A 99 9.05 1.68 -6.25
C ILE A 99 7.85 2.62 -6.12
N VAL A 100 7.91 3.57 -5.18
CA VAL A 100 6.92 4.66 -5.13
C VAL A 100 7.24 5.62 -6.26
N ARG A 101 6.33 5.74 -7.22
CA ARG A 101 6.56 6.52 -8.44
C ARG A 101 6.67 8.01 -8.10
N PRO A 102 7.77 8.69 -8.50
CA PRO A 102 7.79 10.15 -8.50
C PRO A 102 7.03 10.68 -9.73
N HIS A 103 6.33 11.79 -9.52
CA HIS A 103 5.55 12.48 -10.54
C HIS A 103 6.28 13.68 -11.10
N GLU A 104 6.73 14.57 -10.22
CA GLU A 104 7.44 15.79 -10.59
C GLU A 104 8.32 16.28 -9.44
N ALA A 105 9.24 17.19 -9.74
CA ALA A 105 10.07 17.87 -8.77
C ALA A 105 10.15 19.36 -9.13
N PHE A 106 10.09 20.23 -8.12
CA PHE A 106 10.16 21.67 -8.32
C PHE A 106 10.76 22.37 -7.10
N THR A 107 11.24 23.59 -7.30
CA THR A 107 11.64 24.47 -6.20
C THR A 107 10.51 25.46 -5.90
N THR A 108 10.37 25.86 -4.64
CA THR A 108 9.30 26.79 -4.23
C THR A 108 9.74 27.69 -3.08
N ARG A 109 9.08 28.84 -2.97
CA ARG A 109 9.15 29.75 -1.83
C ARG A 109 7.87 29.86 -1.02
N ALA A 110 6.86 29.04 -1.34
CA ALA A 110 5.55 29.10 -0.70
C ALA A 110 5.63 28.85 0.81
N PHE A 111 6.58 28.04 1.28
CA PHE A 111 6.81 27.75 2.70
C PHE A 111 7.66 28.81 3.44
N ASN A 112 7.85 29.99 2.85
CA ASN A 112 8.70 31.07 3.37
C ASN A 112 10.20 30.73 3.48
N ASP A 113 10.67 29.70 2.78
CA ASP A 113 12.08 29.36 2.59
C ASP A 113 12.33 28.94 1.14
N GLN A 114 13.58 28.68 0.75
CA GLN A 114 13.85 28.05 -0.55
C GLN A 114 13.83 26.54 -0.36
N SER A 115 12.77 25.91 -0.85
CA SER A 115 12.56 24.47 -0.69
C SER A 115 12.64 23.73 -2.01
N LEU A 116 13.18 22.52 -1.98
CA LEU A 116 12.97 21.50 -3.02
C LEU A 116 11.77 20.64 -2.60
N VAL A 117 10.84 20.41 -3.51
CA VAL A 117 9.72 19.49 -3.32
C VAL A 117 9.74 18.44 -4.43
N VAL A 118 9.67 17.16 -4.04
CA VAL A 118 9.46 16.05 -4.96
C VAL A 118 8.12 15.41 -4.65
N VAL A 119 7.29 15.25 -5.68
CA VAL A 119 5.94 14.71 -5.58
C VAL A 119 5.96 13.22 -5.88
N TYR A 120 5.40 12.41 -4.99
CA TYR A 120 5.29 10.96 -5.10
C TYR A 120 3.84 10.51 -5.03
N GLU A 121 3.57 9.31 -5.57
CA GLU A 121 2.28 8.63 -5.42
C GLU A 121 1.92 8.44 -3.93
N TYR A 122 0.67 8.70 -3.56
CA TYR A 122 0.20 8.50 -2.19
C TYR A 122 -0.28 7.07 -1.96
N HIS A 123 0.30 6.43 -0.94
CA HIS A 123 -0.17 5.14 -0.42
C HIS A 123 -0.78 5.33 0.97
N PRO A 124 -2.13 5.29 1.11
CA PRO A 124 -2.80 5.53 2.39
C PRO A 124 -2.35 4.54 3.46
N LEU A 125 -2.12 5.07 4.66
CA LEU A 125 -1.69 4.32 5.85
C LEU A 125 -0.37 3.55 5.69
N ALA A 126 0.45 3.88 4.68
CA ALA A 126 1.76 3.29 4.53
C ALA A 126 2.65 3.61 5.74
N ARG A 127 3.43 2.61 6.17
CA ARG A 127 4.40 2.75 7.28
C ARG A 127 5.78 2.36 6.79
N THR A 128 6.82 3.04 7.26
CA THR A 128 8.20 2.62 6.95
C THR A 128 8.51 1.26 7.58
N LEU A 129 9.39 0.47 6.96
CA LEU A 129 9.88 -0.79 7.54
C LEU A 129 10.48 -0.54 8.93
N GLN A 130 11.17 0.60 9.10
CA GLN A 130 11.69 1.01 10.41
C GLN A 130 10.56 1.19 11.43
N ALA A 131 9.51 1.94 11.11
CA ALA A 131 8.39 2.16 12.03
C ALA A 131 7.58 0.88 12.31
N GLN A 132 7.51 -0.03 11.34
CA GLN A 132 6.76 -1.27 11.46
C GLN A 132 7.49 -2.32 12.30
N HIS A 133 8.81 -2.48 12.10
CA HIS A 133 9.56 -3.63 12.62
C HIS A 133 10.72 -3.28 13.54
N LEU A 134 11.23 -2.04 13.51
CA LEU A 134 12.47 -1.65 14.19
C LEU A 134 12.27 -0.55 15.26
N ALA A 135 11.05 -0.04 15.41
CA ALA A 135 10.75 0.96 16.44
C ALA A 135 10.81 0.30 17.83
N PRO A 136 11.48 0.94 18.82
CA PRO A 136 11.50 0.41 20.18
C PRO A 136 10.06 0.34 20.69
N SER A 137 9.60 -0.86 21.04
CA SER A 137 8.30 -1.08 21.67
C SER A 137 8.25 -0.24 22.95
N THR A 138 7.62 0.93 22.88
CA THR A 138 7.36 1.73 24.07
C THR A 138 6.30 0.95 24.83
N PRO A 139 6.58 0.41 26.04
CA PRO A 139 5.51 -0.16 26.86
C PRO A 139 4.45 0.94 27.04
N PRO A 140 3.15 0.61 27.06
CA PRO A 140 2.10 1.62 27.20
C PRO A 140 2.28 2.37 28.52
N GLY A 141 3.00 3.49 28.46
CA GLY A 141 3.19 4.42 29.56
C GLY A 141 1.92 5.23 29.71
N ALA A 142 1.38 5.22 30.93
CA ALA A 142 0.26 6.04 31.36
C ALA A 142 0.51 7.52 31.01
N GLY A 143 -0.10 8.00 29.92
CA GLY A 143 0.16 9.36 29.45
C GLY A 143 -0.46 9.78 28.12
N SER A 144 -1.52 9.12 27.65
CA SER A 144 -2.39 9.70 26.61
C SER A 144 -3.84 9.31 26.88
N ARG A 145 -4.51 10.13 27.69
CA ARG A 145 -5.97 10.06 27.82
C ARG A 145 -6.57 10.75 26.60
N SER A 146 -6.57 10.07 25.46
CA SER A 146 -7.54 10.39 24.40
C SER A 146 -8.93 10.11 24.98
N GLN A 147 -9.78 11.13 25.04
CA GLN A 147 -11.17 11.01 25.47
C GLN A 147 -11.91 10.09 24.50
N GLN A 148 -11.96 8.80 24.85
CA GLN A 148 -12.95 7.87 24.33
C GLN A 148 -14.23 8.08 25.14
N SER A 149 -15.20 8.78 24.55
CA SER A 149 -16.57 8.81 25.06
C SER A 149 -17.18 7.41 24.91
N SER A 150 -17.33 6.71 26.02
CA SER A 150 -18.10 5.46 26.10
C SER A 150 -19.60 5.75 26.00
N PRO A 151 -20.43 4.85 25.44
CA PRO A 151 -21.87 5.03 25.40
C PRO A 151 -22.46 4.79 26.80
N THR A 152 -23.07 5.81 27.39
CA THR A 152 -23.78 5.70 28.66
C THR A 152 -25.12 4.97 28.47
N LYS A 153 -25.34 3.93 29.26
CA LYS A 153 -26.64 3.25 29.43
C LYS A 153 -27.75 4.25 29.81
N PRO A 154 -29.01 4.05 29.39
CA PRO A 154 -30.09 4.97 29.71
C PRO A 154 -30.47 4.85 31.19
N ARG A 155 -30.42 5.96 31.93
CA ARG A 155 -31.04 6.09 33.25
C ARG A 155 -32.41 6.76 33.07
N THR A 156 -33.46 6.00 33.36
CA THR A 156 -34.81 6.47 33.65
C THR A 156 -34.78 7.38 34.88
N PHE A 157 -35.36 8.59 34.83
CA PHE A 157 -35.95 9.23 36.01
C PHE A 157 -36.96 10.34 35.65
N SER A 158 -38.02 10.38 36.45
CA SER A 158 -39.27 11.15 36.39
C SER A 158 -39.11 12.67 36.61
N PRO A 159 -40.16 13.49 36.37
CA PRO A 159 -40.03 14.94 36.19
C PRO A 159 -40.16 15.73 37.49
N ALA A 160 -39.40 16.81 37.62
CA ALA A 160 -39.65 17.87 38.59
C ALA A 160 -39.53 19.25 37.92
N ARG A 161 -40.50 20.10 38.23
CA ARG A 161 -40.76 21.45 37.69
C ARG A 161 -39.63 22.44 38.05
N GLY A 162 -39.34 23.34 37.12
CA GLY A 162 -38.58 24.57 37.37
C GLY A 162 -38.66 25.51 36.18
N SER A 163 -39.36 26.62 36.36
CA SER A 163 -39.69 27.68 35.40
C SER A 163 -38.49 28.51 34.96
N PHE A 164 -38.36 28.85 33.66
CA PHE A 164 -37.78 30.12 33.19
C PHE A 164 -38.32 30.51 31.80
N SER A 165 -38.58 31.82 31.64
CA SER A 165 -39.32 32.49 30.56
C SER A 165 -38.49 32.77 29.28
N PRO A 166 -39.12 33.05 28.12
CA PRO A 166 -38.43 33.26 26.84
C PRO A 166 -38.33 34.75 26.44
N PRO A 167 -37.41 35.11 25.50
CA PRO A 167 -37.66 36.22 24.57
C PRO A 167 -37.61 35.70 23.12
N HIS A 168 -38.71 35.78 22.38
CA HIS A 168 -39.16 36.88 21.50
C HIS A 168 -38.48 36.92 20.11
N PHE A 169 -39.30 36.60 19.10
CA PHE A 169 -39.08 36.75 17.66
C PHE A 169 -39.11 38.22 17.21
N GLY A 170 -38.35 38.53 16.15
CA GLY A 170 -38.53 39.71 15.30
C GLY A 170 -37.81 39.53 13.93
N PRO A 171 -38.38 39.97 12.80
CA PRO A 171 -38.10 39.42 11.47
C PRO A 171 -37.19 40.30 10.60
N GLY A 172 -36.56 39.70 9.58
CA GLY A 172 -35.87 40.44 8.53
C GLY A 172 -35.30 39.53 7.44
N SER A 173 -36.01 39.41 6.32
CA SER A 173 -35.44 39.05 5.01
C SER A 173 -35.09 40.35 4.26
N PRO A 174 -34.13 40.35 3.31
CA PRO A 174 -34.50 40.02 1.93
C PRO A 174 -33.44 39.25 1.11
N THR A 175 -33.98 38.35 0.27
CA THR A 175 -33.67 38.00 -1.13
C THR A 175 -32.38 38.46 -1.83
N SER A 176 -31.60 37.50 -2.35
CA SER A 176 -30.86 37.57 -3.64
C SER A 176 -30.47 36.14 -4.07
N GLN A 177 -31.16 35.56 -5.06
CA GLN A 177 -30.70 35.40 -6.45
C GLN A 177 -29.29 34.78 -6.58
N PHE A 178 -29.23 33.50 -6.96
CA PHE A 178 -28.09 32.94 -7.70
C PHE A 178 -28.57 32.26 -8.98
N ALA A 179 -27.82 32.56 -10.03
CA ALA A 179 -28.05 32.24 -11.43
C ALA A 179 -27.58 30.82 -11.78
N GLY A 180 -28.08 30.36 -12.93
CA GLY A 180 -28.02 28.97 -13.39
C GLY A 180 -26.63 28.40 -13.66
N SER A 181 -26.54 27.10 -13.39
CA SER A 181 -25.46 26.22 -13.80
C SER A 181 -25.53 25.96 -15.32
N PRO A 182 -24.41 26.00 -16.06
CA PRO A 182 -24.38 25.53 -17.45
C PRO A 182 -24.25 23.99 -17.53
N PRO A 183 -24.67 23.38 -18.65
CA PRO A 183 -24.82 21.93 -18.77
C PRO A 183 -23.49 21.21 -19.04
N PHE A 184 -23.37 20.00 -18.47
CA PHE A 184 -22.35 19.01 -18.79
C PHE A 184 -22.53 18.53 -20.23
N ASN A 185 -21.49 18.71 -21.06
CA ASN A 185 -21.45 18.24 -22.43
C ASN A 185 -20.46 17.08 -22.53
N SER A 186 -20.97 15.88 -22.79
CA SER A 186 -20.19 14.70 -23.14
C SER A 186 -20.02 14.64 -24.66
N PRO A 187 -18.84 14.33 -25.21
CA PRO A 187 -18.76 13.82 -26.57
C PRO A 187 -18.51 12.31 -26.57
N ALA A 188 -19.28 11.63 -27.40
CA ALA A 188 -19.12 10.24 -27.76
C ALA A 188 -18.59 10.12 -29.21
N PHE A 189 -17.90 8.99 -29.47
CA PHE A 189 -17.57 8.36 -30.76
C PHE A 189 -16.63 9.07 -31.74
N ALA A 190 -15.56 8.36 -32.17
CA ALA A 190 -15.57 7.60 -33.44
C ALA A 190 -14.24 6.86 -33.68
N ALA A 191 -14.34 5.82 -34.50
CA ALA A 191 -13.34 4.82 -34.81
C ALA A 191 -12.50 5.12 -36.08
N ALA A 192 -11.45 4.30 -36.23
CA ALA A 192 -10.75 3.90 -37.46
C ALA A 192 -9.76 4.90 -38.10
N SER A 193 -8.49 4.48 -38.20
CA SER A 193 -7.92 4.03 -39.48
C SER A 193 -6.47 3.51 -39.36
N THR A 194 -6.23 2.50 -40.18
CA THR A 194 -5.05 1.68 -40.45
C THR A 194 -3.97 2.44 -41.26
N PHE A 195 -2.80 1.80 -41.40
CA PHE A 195 -1.60 2.06 -42.24
C PHE A 195 -0.40 2.57 -41.42
N GLY A 196 0.82 2.03 -41.50
CA GLY A 196 1.39 0.95 -42.29
C GLY A 196 2.92 1.00 -42.09
N SER A 197 3.57 -0.14 -41.85
CA SER A 197 5.04 -0.27 -41.92
C SER A 197 5.52 -0.21 -43.38
N PRO A 198 6.80 0.13 -43.66
CA PRO A 198 7.79 -0.95 -43.85
C PRO A 198 9.28 -0.62 -43.53
N ASN A 199 10.09 -1.71 -43.55
CA ASN A 199 11.57 -1.85 -43.63
C ASN A 199 12.40 -1.55 -42.37
N ALA A 200 13.20 -2.45 -41.76
CA ALA A 200 14.04 -3.61 -42.14
C ALA A 200 15.50 -3.30 -42.55
N GLN A 201 16.41 -3.52 -41.56
CA GLN A 201 17.78 -4.09 -41.64
C GLN A 201 18.95 -3.18 -42.12
N PRO A 202 20.25 -3.57 -41.92
CA PRO A 202 21.00 -3.85 -40.68
C PRO A 202 22.39 -3.14 -40.69
N TYR A 203 23.41 -3.68 -39.98
CA TYR A 203 24.84 -3.27 -39.87
C TYR A 203 25.15 -2.34 -38.67
N GLY A 204 26.21 -2.50 -37.87
CA GLY A 204 27.32 -3.46 -37.85
C GLY A 204 28.22 -3.16 -36.63
N PHE A 205 28.91 -4.18 -36.14
CA PHE A 205 29.97 -4.05 -35.13
C PHE A 205 31.19 -3.28 -35.69
N PRO A 206 31.98 -2.64 -34.82
CA PRO A 206 33.43 -2.81 -34.93
C PRO A 206 34.09 -3.23 -33.62
N GLN A 207 35.22 -3.90 -33.82
CA GLN A 207 36.10 -4.46 -32.81
C GLN A 207 37.01 -3.41 -32.14
N SER A 208 37.50 -3.81 -30.95
CA SER A 208 38.85 -3.65 -30.40
C SER A 208 39.64 -2.37 -30.68
N PHE A 209 40.01 -1.68 -29.59
CA PHE A 209 41.35 -1.10 -29.46
C PHE A 209 41.90 -1.37 -28.06
N SER A 210 43.10 -1.94 -28.03
CA SER A 210 43.90 -2.23 -26.85
C SER A 210 44.66 -0.99 -26.38
N GLY A 211 44.85 -0.90 -25.06
CA GLY A 211 46.11 -0.45 -24.46
C GLY A 211 46.17 1.01 -24.02
N TYR A 212 45.99 1.25 -22.71
CA TYR A 212 46.86 2.17 -21.97
C TYR A 212 46.99 1.71 -20.51
N SER A 213 48.23 1.38 -20.15
CA SER A 213 48.71 1.16 -18.79
C SER A 213 48.86 2.47 -18.04
N PHE A 214 48.39 2.57 -16.80
CA PHE A 214 48.82 3.61 -15.87
C PHE A 214 49.10 3.03 -14.48
N GLN A 215 50.33 3.26 -14.02
CA GLN A 215 50.84 2.97 -12.69
C GLN A 215 50.19 3.87 -11.64
N THR A 216 49.69 3.30 -10.56
CA THR A 216 49.31 4.01 -9.33
C THR A 216 50.46 3.97 -8.31
N PRO A 217 50.88 5.11 -7.73
CA PRO A 217 51.77 5.11 -6.58
C PRO A 217 51.02 4.84 -5.27
N ALA A 218 51.77 4.31 -4.30
CA ALA A 218 51.29 3.77 -3.02
C ALA A 218 51.00 4.82 -1.94
N ASN A 219 50.24 4.36 -0.93
CA ASN A 219 50.08 4.84 0.45
C ASN A 219 49.04 5.94 0.76
N ARG A 220 47.89 5.50 1.30
CA ARG A 220 47.39 5.90 2.63
C ARG A 220 46.41 4.86 3.16
N ALA A 221 46.78 4.22 4.27
CA ALA A 221 45.91 3.32 5.02
C ALA A 221 44.78 4.11 5.69
N ASN A 222 43.54 3.90 5.25
CA ASN A 222 42.34 4.31 5.97
C ASN A 222 41.49 3.06 6.23
N SER A 223 41.02 2.96 7.47
CA SER A 223 40.17 1.91 8.03
C SER A 223 39.05 1.48 7.09
N LEU A 224 38.91 0.15 6.92
CA LEU A 224 37.79 -0.48 6.22
C LEU A 224 36.45 -0.01 6.79
N PRO A 225 35.41 0.16 5.94
CA PRO A 225 34.05 0.45 6.42
C PRO A 225 33.52 -0.69 7.30
N PRO A 226 32.59 -0.43 8.24
CA PRO A 226 32.06 -1.43 9.17
C PRO A 226 31.46 -2.68 8.49
N SER A 227 31.04 -2.58 7.22
CA SER A 227 30.56 -3.71 6.40
C SER A 227 31.61 -4.79 6.14
N ALA A 228 32.89 -4.43 6.00
CA ALA A 228 33.97 -5.41 5.80
C ALA A 228 34.30 -6.21 7.07
N SER A 229 34.09 -5.61 8.25
CA SER A 229 34.31 -6.25 9.54
C SER A 229 33.23 -7.30 9.83
N ILE A 230 31.97 -7.04 9.43
CA ILE A 230 30.86 -7.99 9.52
C ILE A 230 31.16 -9.25 8.71
N ALA A 231 31.60 -9.11 7.45
CA ALA A 231 31.99 -10.23 6.61
C ALA A 231 33.12 -11.07 7.21
N GLN A 232 34.15 -10.43 7.79
CA GLN A 232 35.26 -11.12 8.46
C GLN A 232 34.81 -11.87 9.73
N ALA A 233 33.99 -11.26 10.59
CA ALA A 233 33.50 -11.91 11.80
C ALA A 233 32.50 -13.05 11.49
N LEU A 234 31.71 -12.91 10.43
CA LEU A 234 30.86 -14.00 9.91
C LEU A 234 31.74 -15.17 9.43
N SER A 235 32.81 -14.90 8.68
CA SER A 235 33.77 -15.92 8.21
C SER A 235 34.56 -16.63 9.32
N GLN A 236 34.70 -16.02 10.50
CA GLN A 236 35.45 -16.57 11.64
C GLN A 236 34.59 -17.38 12.63
N SER A 237 33.27 -17.36 12.50
CA SER A 237 32.41 -18.25 13.29
C SER A 237 32.61 -19.69 12.81
N ALA A 238 32.91 -20.62 13.72
CA ALA A 238 33.43 -21.97 13.47
C ALA A 238 32.54 -22.91 12.61
N SER A 239 31.45 -22.40 12.04
CA SER A 239 30.57 -23.09 11.09
C SER A 239 30.80 -22.66 9.63
N PHE A 240 31.73 -21.74 9.35
CA PHE A 240 31.93 -21.17 8.00
C PHE A 240 33.10 -21.78 7.19
N ASN A 241 33.97 -22.59 7.80
CA ASN A 241 35.17 -23.14 7.12
C ASN A 241 34.96 -24.51 6.43
N SER A 242 33.72 -24.93 6.22
CA SER A 242 33.40 -26.04 5.33
C SER A 242 32.53 -25.50 4.22
N PHE A 243 32.79 -25.92 2.98
CA PHE A 243 32.14 -25.49 1.73
C PHE A 243 32.83 -24.35 0.97
N ALA A 244 34.10 -24.58 0.62
CA ALA A 244 34.54 -24.28 -0.73
C ALA A 244 34.15 -25.48 -1.63
N GLY A 245 32.99 -25.41 -2.28
CA GLY A 245 32.54 -26.42 -3.25
C GLY A 245 31.20 -26.02 -3.89
N PRO A 246 30.97 -26.33 -5.18
CA PRO A 246 29.71 -26.02 -5.85
C PRO A 246 28.54 -26.76 -5.18
N PHE A 247 27.39 -26.10 -5.05
CA PHE A 247 26.17 -26.70 -4.49
C PHE A 247 25.71 -27.89 -5.35
N SER A 248 25.96 -29.11 -4.88
CA SER A 248 25.41 -30.33 -5.48
C SER A 248 23.93 -30.53 -5.08
N PRO A 249 23.05 -30.94 -6.00
CA PRO A 249 21.64 -31.14 -5.71
C PRO A 249 21.39 -32.59 -5.30
N GLN A 250 21.07 -32.85 -4.03
CA GLN A 250 20.33 -34.06 -3.66
C GLN A 250 19.82 -33.99 -2.22
N SER A 251 18.51 -33.75 -2.08
CA SER A 251 17.73 -34.18 -0.92
C SER A 251 16.31 -34.43 -1.42
N GLN A 252 15.99 -35.71 -1.61
CA GLN A 252 14.67 -36.19 -2.01
C GLN A 252 13.66 -35.87 -0.89
N PHE A 253 12.64 -35.06 -1.19
CA PHE A 253 11.43 -34.98 -0.39
C PHE A 253 10.49 -36.13 -0.79
N SER A 254 10.24 -37.06 0.12
CA SER A 254 9.13 -38.01 0.02
C SER A 254 7.91 -37.46 0.77
N PRO A 255 6.71 -37.45 0.17
CA PRO A 255 5.50 -37.00 0.86
C PRO A 255 4.84 -38.19 1.57
N GLN A 256 4.68 -38.13 2.89
CA GLN A 256 3.74 -39.00 3.60
C GLN A 256 2.58 -38.18 4.17
N MET A 257 1.42 -38.36 3.54
CA MET A 257 0.12 -37.96 4.06
C MET A 257 -0.35 -38.95 5.12
N HIS A 258 -0.78 -38.47 6.29
CA HIS A 258 -1.84 -39.11 7.08
C HIS A 258 -2.69 -38.03 7.78
N PRO A 259 -4.03 -38.21 7.87
CA PRO A 259 -4.94 -37.20 8.38
C PRO A 259 -5.10 -37.30 9.89
N ARG A 260 -5.15 -36.15 10.59
CA ARG A 260 -5.70 -36.08 11.95
C ARG A 260 -6.79 -35.04 12.03
N THR A 261 -8.01 -35.53 12.12
CA THR A 261 -9.18 -34.83 12.62
C THR A 261 -9.01 -34.56 14.11
N SER A 262 -9.11 -33.30 14.53
CA SER A 262 -9.62 -32.94 15.86
C SER A 262 -10.15 -31.51 15.84
N THR A 263 -11.48 -31.43 15.82
CA THR A 263 -12.30 -30.32 16.27
C THR A 263 -11.88 -29.84 17.66
N GLN A 264 -11.48 -28.58 17.80
CA GLN A 264 -11.83 -27.73 18.95
C GLN A 264 -11.51 -26.28 18.61
N GLY A 265 -12.53 -25.43 18.70
CA GLY A 265 -12.44 -24.01 18.43
C GLY A 265 -11.63 -23.27 19.49
N SER A 266 -10.80 -22.34 19.03
CA SER A 266 -10.43 -21.15 19.78
C SER A 266 -10.15 -20.03 18.79
N THR A 267 -11.17 -19.21 18.58
CA THR A 267 -11.07 -17.88 18.00
C THR A 267 -10.19 -17.03 18.92
N VAL A 268 -8.94 -16.77 18.52
CA VAL A 268 -8.09 -15.79 19.18
C VAL A 268 -8.24 -14.47 18.42
N PRO A 269 -8.70 -13.38 19.05
CA PRO A 269 -8.87 -12.11 18.37
C PRO A 269 -7.50 -11.48 18.08
N PHE A 270 -7.36 -10.94 16.86
CA PHE A 270 -6.25 -10.09 16.46
C PHE A 270 -6.29 -8.79 17.29
N SER A 271 -5.58 -8.80 18.41
CA SER A 271 -5.35 -7.61 19.24
C SER A 271 -3.91 -7.61 19.74
N GLN A 272 -3.19 -6.60 19.27
CA GLN A 272 -2.02 -5.95 19.89
C GLN A 272 -1.26 -6.75 20.96
N GLN A 273 -0.22 -7.46 20.53
CA GLN A 273 0.95 -7.76 21.38
C GLN A 273 2.21 -7.25 20.67
N MET A 274 2.51 -5.96 20.86
CA MET A 274 3.81 -5.36 20.48
C MET A 274 4.87 -5.73 21.54
N GLY A 275 5.37 -6.96 21.47
CA GLY A 275 6.77 -7.26 21.78
C GLY A 275 7.57 -7.23 20.48
N THR A 276 8.89 -7.12 20.54
CA THR A 276 9.80 -7.27 19.38
C THR A 276 9.56 -8.64 18.72
N GLN A 277 8.59 -8.73 17.81
CA GLN A 277 8.32 -9.96 17.06
C GLN A 277 9.44 -10.11 16.04
N THR A 278 10.25 -11.14 16.19
CA THR A 278 11.22 -11.54 15.19
C THR A 278 10.48 -11.86 13.90
N LEU A 279 10.82 -11.19 12.80
CA LEU A 279 10.22 -11.44 11.50
C LEU A 279 10.39 -12.90 11.09
N ASP A 280 9.35 -13.47 10.51
CA ASP A 280 9.41 -14.80 9.94
C ASP A 280 10.24 -14.80 8.66
N GLU A 281 10.86 -15.94 8.38
CA GLU A 281 11.75 -16.09 7.25
C GLU A 281 11.03 -15.86 5.91
N ARG A 282 9.76 -16.27 5.79
CA ARG A 282 8.97 -16.07 4.58
C ARG A 282 8.84 -14.57 4.26
N THR A 283 8.45 -13.76 5.24
CA THR A 283 8.36 -12.29 5.05
C THR A 283 9.70 -11.67 4.64
N LEU A 284 10.83 -12.14 5.18
CA LEU A 284 12.16 -11.65 4.78
C LEU A 284 12.46 -11.97 3.31
N TRP A 285 12.13 -13.19 2.84
CA TRP A 285 12.26 -13.55 1.43
C TRP A 285 11.33 -12.72 0.53
N THR A 286 10.06 -12.54 0.93
CA THR A 286 9.09 -11.69 0.24
C THR A 286 9.62 -10.26 0.06
N TYR A 287 10.18 -9.66 1.12
CA TYR A 287 10.78 -8.33 1.05
C TYR A 287 12.05 -8.30 0.19
N LEU A 288 12.95 -9.26 0.38
CA LEU A 288 14.20 -9.36 -0.39
C LEU A 288 13.91 -9.46 -1.89
N LEU A 289 13.00 -10.33 -2.32
CA LEU A 289 12.69 -10.52 -3.73
C LEU A 289 12.06 -9.27 -4.36
N GLN A 290 11.16 -8.59 -3.66
CA GLN A 290 10.55 -7.35 -4.14
C GLN A 290 11.57 -6.21 -4.29
N LEU A 291 12.48 -6.06 -3.31
CA LEU A 291 13.53 -5.04 -3.34
C LEU A 291 14.63 -5.37 -4.35
N ALA A 292 15.07 -6.63 -4.41
CA ALA A 292 16.06 -7.09 -5.38
C ALA A 292 15.57 -6.94 -6.82
N ASN A 293 14.29 -7.20 -7.10
CA ASN A 293 13.75 -6.98 -8.45
C ASN A 293 13.73 -5.49 -8.81
N ALA A 294 13.46 -4.60 -7.85
CA ALA A 294 13.56 -3.16 -8.05
C ALA A 294 15.00 -2.74 -8.37
N VAL A 295 15.98 -3.24 -7.59
CA VAL A 295 17.42 -3.00 -7.80
C VAL A 295 17.85 -3.48 -9.18
N ARG A 296 17.44 -4.68 -9.60
CA ARG A 296 17.72 -5.22 -10.94
C ARG A 296 17.23 -4.33 -12.07
N VAL A 297 15.99 -3.82 -11.98
CA VAL A 297 15.43 -2.96 -13.02
C VAL A 297 16.14 -1.60 -13.07
N VAL A 298 16.47 -1.03 -11.90
CA VAL A 298 17.16 0.27 -11.79
C VAL A 298 18.61 0.18 -12.29
N HIS A 299 19.36 -0.84 -11.84
CA HIS A 299 20.74 -1.08 -12.27
C HIS A 299 20.82 -1.38 -13.77
N GLY A 300 19.85 -2.12 -14.31
CA GLY A 300 19.75 -2.40 -15.75
C GLY A 300 19.56 -1.16 -16.63
N ARG A 301 19.18 0.00 -16.04
CA ARG A 301 19.10 1.31 -16.71
C ARG A 301 20.30 2.21 -16.44
N GLY A 302 21.35 1.71 -15.76
CA GLY A 302 22.49 2.53 -15.36
C GLY A 302 22.14 3.57 -14.30
N MET A 303 21.11 3.31 -13.49
CA MET A 303 20.69 4.15 -12.37
C MET A 303 21.00 3.44 -11.05
N ALA A 304 20.97 4.19 -9.93
CA ALA A 304 21.12 3.66 -8.59
C ALA A 304 20.11 4.31 -7.64
N PHE A 305 19.69 3.60 -6.59
CA PHE A 305 18.80 4.17 -5.57
C PHE A 305 19.53 5.17 -4.68
N ARG A 306 20.81 4.92 -4.37
CA ARG A 306 21.71 5.75 -3.54
C ARG A 306 21.26 5.95 -2.09
N CYS A 307 20.05 5.57 -1.74
CA CYS A 307 19.57 5.59 -0.37
C CYS A 307 18.50 4.53 -0.09
N LEU A 308 18.96 3.29 0.03
CA LEU A 308 18.13 2.14 0.39
C LEU A 308 18.22 1.86 1.89
N GLU A 309 17.29 2.42 2.66
CA GLU A 309 17.26 2.34 4.13
C GLU A 309 15.87 1.96 4.65
N ALA A 310 15.78 1.35 5.84
CA ALA A 310 14.50 0.91 6.41
C ALA A 310 13.48 2.05 6.62
N LYS A 311 13.92 3.29 6.86
CA LYS A 311 13.03 4.49 6.90
C LYS A 311 12.51 4.93 5.54
N ARG A 312 13.07 4.44 4.43
CA ARG A 312 12.70 4.81 3.07
C ARG A 312 12.03 3.68 2.31
N VAL A 313 11.74 2.57 2.96
CA VAL A 313 10.94 1.48 2.38
C VAL A 313 9.61 1.45 3.09
N LEU A 314 8.52 1.60 2.34
CA LEU A 314 7.15 1.62 2.82
C LEU A 314 6.52 0.24 2.73
N VAL A 315 5.91 -0.20 3.82
CA VAL A 315 4.91 -1.27 3.85
C VAL A 315 3.55 -0.65 3.53
N THR A 316 2.89 -1.19 2.51
CA THR A 316 1.66 -0.61 1.90
C THR A 316 0.47 -1.58 1.91
N GLY A 317 0.72 -2.81 2.34
CA GLY A 317 -0.21 -3.91 2.50
C GLY A 317 0.53 -5.11 3.07
N VAL A 318 -0.18 -6.22 3.27
CA VAL A 318 0.43 -7.47 3.77
C VAL A 318 1.49 -7.94 2.79
N GLY A 319 2.72 -8.16 3.27
CA GLY A 319 3.85 -8.60 2.46
C GLY A 319 4.33 -7.60 1.39
N ARG A 320 3.70 -6.42 1.24
CA ARG A 320 3.97 -5.52 0.10
C ARG A 320 4.83 -4.32 0.49
N VAL A 321 6.03 -4.24 -0.11
CA VAL A 321 7.00 -3.17 0.13
C VAL A 321 7.28 -2.31 -1.10
N ARG A 322 7.56 -1.02 -0.88
CA ARG A 322 7.93 -0.06 -1.94
C ARG A 322 9.04 0.86 -1.48
N ILE A 323 10.08 1.02 -2.30
CA ILE A 323 11.16 1.99 -2.07
C ILE A 323 10.63 3.38 -2.37
N ASN A 324 10.65 4.25 -1.36
CA ASN A 324 10.23 5.65 -1.43
C ASN A 324 11.44 6.57 -1.56
N THR A 325 11.20 7.85 -1.88
CA THR A 325 12.22 8.92 -1.97
C THR A 325 13.25 8.72 -3.09
N VAL A 326 12.90 7.95 -4.12
CA VAL A 326 13.75 7.74 -5.30
C VAL A 326 13.91 9.02 -6.12
N GLY A 327 15.07 9.23 -6.75
CA GLY A 327 15.36 10.46 -7.49
C GLY A 327 15.78 11.65 -6.64
N LEU A 328 15.47 11.65 -5.33
CA LEU A 328 15.79 12.79 -4.47
C LEU A 328 17.30 13.04 -4.35
N VAL A 329 18.09 11.98 -4.16
CA VAL A 329 19.56 12.09 -4.06
C VAL A 329 20.17 12.48 -5.41
N ASP A 330 19.59 12.04 -6.53
CA ASP A 330 20.03 12.39 -7.88
C ASP A 330 19.89 13.90 -8.14
N ILE A 331 18.75 14.49 -7.73
CA ILE A 331 18.54 15.95 -7.82
C ILE A 331 19.56 16.69 -6.93
N MET A 332 19.73 16.26 -5.69
CA MET A 332 20.55 16.99 -4.70
C MET A 332 22.05 16.90 -4.96
N THR A 333 22.51 15.84 -5.61
CA THR A 333 23.93 15.60 -5.91
C THR A 333 24.22 15.66 -7.41
N TYR A 334 23.34 16.31 -8.17
CA TYR A 334 23.46 16.41 -9.62
C TYR A 334 24.78 17.08 -10.04
N ASP A 335 25.57 16.35 -10.82
CA ASP A 335 26.84 16.80 -11.41
C ASP A 335 26.87 16.65 -12.94
N GLY A 336 25.77 16.19 -13.54
CA GLY A 336 25.64 15.92 -14.97
C GLY A 336 26.43 14.71 -15.47
N GLN A 337 27.07 13.93 -14.58
CA GLN A 337 27.81 12.74 -14.94
C GLN A 337 26.92 11.49 -14.89
N PRO A 338 27.24 10.44 -15.67
CA PRO A 338 26.55 9.17 -15.56
C PRO A 338 26.77 8.55 -14.18
N THR A 339 25.79 7.76 -13.72
CA THR A 339 25.86 7.03 -12.46
C THR A 339 27.12 6.18 -12.41
N SER A 340 27.94 6.41 -11.38
CA SER A 340 29.15 5.63 -11.15
C SER A 340 28.80 4.22 -10.64
N GLU A 341 29.56 3.20 -11.10
CA GLU A 341 29.37 1.79 -10.69
C GLU A 341 29.47 1.60 -9.16
N ILE A 342 30.21 2.48 -8.47
CA ILE A 342 30.30 2.48 -7.01
C ILE A 342 28.91 2.62 -6.34
N PHE A 343 28.00 3.42 -6.90
CA PHE A 343 26.66 3.58 -6.34
C PHE A 343 25.81 2.31 -6.49
N LEU A 344 26.03 1.54 -7.56
CA LEU A 344 25.37 0.25 -7.76
C LEU A 344 25.88 -0.76 -6.71
N GLN A 345 27.18 -0.74 -6.40
CA GLN A 345 27.75 -1.57 -5.34
C GLN A 345 27.24 -1.17 -3.95
N GLU A 346 27.12 0.13 -3.69
CA GLU A 346 26.55 0.65 -2.44
C GLU A 346 25.09 0.23 -2.25
N ASP A 347 24.26 0.26 -3.30
CA ASP A 347 22.88 -0.23 -3.23
C ASP A 347 22.78 -1.69 -2.75
N LEU A 348 23.67 -2.57 -3.23
CA LEU A 348 23.70 -3.98 -2.81
C LEU A 348 24.06 -4.14 -1.34
N ILE A 349 25.04 -3.36 -0.88
CA ILE A 349 25.47 -3.35 0.53
C ILE A 349 24.37 -2.78 1.42
N SER A 350 23.69 -1.72 0.97
CA SER A 350 22.56 -1.12 1.67
C SER A 350 21.36 -2.07 1.74
N LEU A 351 21.07 -2.84 0.68
CA LEU A 351 20.06 -3.91 0.72
C LEU A 351 20.40 -4.98 1.77
N GLY A 352 21.65 -5.45 1.78
CA GLY A 352 22.12 -6.41 2.78
C GLY A 352 22.06 -5.88 4.20
N SER A 353 22.44 -4.62 4.40
CA SER A 353 22.40 -3.93 5.69
C SER A 353 20.97 -3.74 6.19
N LEU A 354 20.03 -3.41 5.29
CA LEU A 354 18.61 -3.32 5.59
C LEU A 354 18.06 -4.67 6.06
N LEU A 355 18.36 -5.76 5.34
CA LEU A 355 17.95 -7.11 5.75
C LEU A 355 18.56 -7.50 7.09
N LEU A 356 19.81 -7.15 7.33
CA LEU A 356 20.48 -7.43 8.60
C LEU A 356 19.80 -6.69 9.77
N GLN A 357 19.37 -5.44 9.57
CA GLN A 357 18.58 -4.71 10.57
C GLN A 357 17.26 -5.41 10.88
N LEU A 358 16.55 -5.91 9.85
CA LEU A 358 15.31 -6.66 10.02
C LEU A 358 15.52 -7.99 10.75
N VAL A 359 16.57 -8.73 10.39
CA VAL A 359 16.98 -9.98 11.06
C VAL A 359 17.32 -9.75 12.54
N CYS A 360 18.04 -8.67 12.84
CA CYS A 360 18.41 -8.31 14.19
C CYS A 360 17.27 -7.64 14.99
N GLY A 361 16.22 -7.18 14.33
CA GLY A 361 15.12 -6.44 14.95
C GLY A 361 15.53 -5.08 15.52
N THR A 362 16.61 -4.47 15.01
CA THR A 362 17.08 -3.15 15.45
C THR A 362 17.61 -2.31 14.29
N SER A 363 17.24 -1.03 14.27
CA SER A 363 17.82 -0.06 13.34
C SER A 363 19.22 0.38 13.73
N ASN A 364 19.57 0.25 15.02
CA ASN A 364 20.89 0.58 15.52
C ASN A 364 21.68 -0.69 15.82
N LEU A 365 22.39 -1.19 14.81
CA LEU A 365 23.25 -2.35 14.96
C LEU A 365 24.36 -2.13 16.01
N SER A 366 24.73 -0.88 16.33
CA SER A 366 25.70 -0.60 17.39
C SER A 366 25.15 -0.82 18.81
N GLN A 367 23.82 -0.93 18.98
CA GLN A 367 23.21 -1.26 20.29
C GLN A 367 23.32 -2.76 20.62
N LEU A 368 23.68 -3.60 19.64
CA LEU A 368 23.90 -5.04 19.88
C LEU A 368 25.16 -5.33 20.73
N SER A 369 26.02 -4.33 20.96
CA SER A 369 27.25 -4.48 21.75
C SER A 369 27.08 -4.25 23.26
N SER A 370 25.88 -3.93 23.77
CA SER A 370 25.68 -3.76 25.21
C SER A 370 25.46 -5.11 25.92
N PRO A 371 26.34 -5.55 26.85
CA PRO A 371 26.07 -6.73 27.67
C PRO A 371 24.85 -6.48 28.58
N PRO A 372 24.15 -7.53 29.05
CA PRO A 372 23.15 -7.38 30.10
C PRO A 372 23.79 -6.71 31.33
N PRO A 373 23.03 -5.95 32.14
CA PRO A 373 23.57 -5.33 33.35
C PRO A 373 23.96 -6.41 34.35
N VAL A 374 25.20 -6.89 34.28
CA VAL A 374 25.81 -7.73 35.31
C VAL A 374 26.51 -6.77 36.26
N ASN A 375 26.08 -6.77 37.53
CA ASN A 375 26.75 -6.08 38.63
C ASN A 375 28.26 -6.33 38.57
N GLN A 376 29.04 -5.33 38.15
CA GLN A 376 30.50 -5.39 38.20
C GLN A 376 31.04 -4.23 39.02
N SER A 377 31.79 -4.63 40.04
CA SER A 377 32.47 -3.80 41.03
C SER A 377 33.47 -2.82 40.39
N PRO A 378 33.72 -1.67 41.02
CA PRO A 378 34.45 -0.56 40.40
C PRO A 378 35.96 -0.66 40.60
N SER A 379 36.67 -1.52 39.86
CA SER A 379 38.15 -1.54 39.89
C SER A 379 38.79 -2.05 38.60
N ALA A 380 39.00 -1.17 37.61
CA ALA A 380 40.17 -1.13 36.70
C ALA A 380 39.87 -0.27 35.45
N ARG A 381 40.05 1.05 35.55
CA ARG A 381 40.19 1.90 34.36
C ARG A 381 41.59 1.72 33.78
N ARG A 382 41.72 0.90 32.72
CA ARG A 382 42.82 1.01 31.75
C ARG A 382 42.27 1.63 30.46
N HIS A 383 42.82 2.78 30.09
CA HIS A 383 42.59 3.45 28.80
C HIS A 383 43.33 2.67 27.71
N GLY A 384 42.61 2.02 26.80
CA GLY A 384 43.17 1.37 25.62
C GLY A 384 42.12 0.63 24.78
N ASN A 385 41.95 1.03 23.52
CA ASN A 385 41.19 0.36 22.44
C ASN A 385 39.76 -0.14 22.76
N SER A 386 38.81 0.79 22.94
CA SER A 386 37.37 0.48 23.06
C SER A 386 36.63 0.32 21.72
N ASN A 387 37.12 0.91 20.61
CA ASN A 387 36.37 0.90 19.35
C ASN A 387 36.44 -0.44 18.57
N ALA A 388 37.56 -1.15 18.59
CA ALA A 388 37.71 -2.42 17.86
C ALA A 388 36.98 -3.60 18.53
N ASN A 389 36.80 -3.56 19.86
CA ASN A 389 36.06 -4.58 20.59
C ASN A 389 34.54 -4.45 20.36
N ASN A 390 34.03 -3.22 20.21
CA ASN A 390 32.61 -2.99 19.93
C ASN A 390 32.19 -3.47 18.53
N SER A 391 33.01 -3.25 17.51
CA SER A 391 32.73 -3.75 16.14
C SER A 391 32.71 -5.28 16.09
N ASN A 392 33.69 -5.95 16.72
CA ASN A 392 33.71 -7.42 16.76
C ASN A 392 32.51 -8.01 17.50
N GLN A 393 32.07 -7.37 18.59
CA GLN A 393 30.90 -7.81 19.36
C GLN A 393 29.58 -7.59 18.61
N GLN A 394 29.43 -6.45 17.93
CA GLN A 394 28.31 -6.17 17.02
C GLN A 394 28.22 -7.23 15.92
N ASN A 395 29.35 -7.56 15.29
CA ASN A 395 29.35 -8.53 14.20
C ASN A 395 28.99 -9.94 14.70
N LEU A 396 29.46 -10.34 15.88
CA LEU A 396 29.10 -11.61 16.50
C LEU A 396 27.59 -11.68 16.83
N ALA A 397 27.01 -10.61 17.36
CA ALA A 397 25.57 -10.56 17.65
C ALA A 397 24.73 -10.65 16.37
N SER A 398 25.15 -9.97 15.30
CA SER A 398 24.50 -10.06 13.99
C SER A 398 24.61 -11.46 13.38
N ALA A 399 25.77 -12.12 13.54
CA ALA A 399 25.99 -13.51 13.15
C ALA A 399 25.09 -14.48 13.92
N GLN A 400 24.95 -14.28 15.23
CA GLN A 400 24.05 -15.06 16.09
C GLN A 400 22.57 -14.84 15.75
N ALA A 401 22.18 -13.65 15.29
CA ALA A 401 20.81 -13.43 14.83
C ALA A 401 20.52 -14.24 13.54
N LEU A 402 21.49 -14.30 12.63
CA LEU A 402 21.37 -15.03 11.36
C LEU A 402 21.31 -16.56 11.52
N THR A 403 21.80 -17.14 12.63
CA THR A 403 21.75 -18.61 12.82
C THR A 403 20.34 -19.16 13.01
N ARG A 404 19.35 -18.30 13.26
CA ARG A 404 17.93 -18.67 13.40
C ARG A 404 17.24 -18.92 12.07
N PHE A 405 17.86 -18.51 10.96
CA PHE A 405 17.30 -18.57 9.62
C PHE A 405 17.97 -19.65 8.78
N SER A 406 17.35 -20.01 7.66
CA SER A 406 17.91 -21.00 6.76
C SER A 406 19.32 -20.63 6.29
N PRO A 407 20.16 -21.63 5.94
CA PRO A 407 21.47 -21.40 5.35
C PRO A 407 21.42 -20.50 4.11
N LEU A 408 20.38 -20.63 3.28
CA LEU A 408 20.20 -19.84 2.07
C LEU A 408 20.00 -18.35 2.37
N LEU A 409 19.11 -18.01 3.32
CA LEU A 409 18.88 -16.60 3.66
C LEU A 409 20.14 -15.98 4.26
N ARG A 410 20.79 -16.70 5.18
CA ARG A 410 22.06 -16.28 5.77
C ARG A 410 23.11 -16.01 4.70
N GLN A 411 23.29 -16.93 3.74
CA GLN A 411 24.25 -16.77 2.67
C GLN A 411 23.93 -15.56 1.77
N ALA A 412 22.65 -15.36 1.43
CA ALA A 412 22.21 -14.20 0.66
C ALA A 412 22.53 -12.87 1.38
N VAL A 413 22.24 -12.77 2.68
CA VAL A 413 22.53 -11.57 3.49
C VAL A 413 24.04 -11.33 3.60
N VAL A 414 24.82 -12.38 3.89
CA VAL A 414 26.29 -12.28 3.97
C VAL A 414 26.88 -11.84 2.63
N TRP A 415 26.42 -12.43 1.53
CA TRP A 415 26.85 -12.08 0.19
C TRP A 415 26.53 -10.61 -0.13
N LEU A 416 25.33 -10.13 0.22
CA LEU A 416 24.92 -8.74 0.01
C LEU A 416 25.77 -7.73 0.80
N VAL A 417 26.11 -8.02 2.06
CA VAL A 417 26.92 -7.11 2.89
C VAL A 417 28.40 -7.14 2.52
N THR A 418 28.89 -8.27 1.99
CA THR A 418 30.31 -8.42 1.64
C THR A 418 30.63 -7.67 0.35
N PRO A 419 31.58 -6.72 0.36
CA PRO A 419 32.05 -6.04 -0.85
C PRO A 419 32.79 -7.02 -1.77
N ALA A 420 32.50 -6.98 -3.07
CA ALA A 420 33.19 -7.77 -4.09
C ALA A 420 33.23 -7.03 -5.42
N VAL A 421 34.30 -7.22 -6.19
CA VAL A 421 34.47 -6.60 -7.51
C VAL A 421 33.56 -7.31 -8.52
N GLY A 422 32.88 -6.55 -9.39
CA GLY A 422 31.99 -7.11 -10.42
C GLY A 422 30.74 -7.79 -9.85
N LYS A 423 30.38 -7.49 -8.60
CA LYS A 423 29.19 -8.02 -7.95
C LYS A 423 27.95 -7.34 -8.52
N THR A 424 27.02 -8.10 -9.09
CA THR A 424 25.78 -7.56 -9.63
C THR A 424 24.58 -8.30 -9.06
N ILE A 425 23.41 -7.65 -9.07
CA ILE A 425 22.17 -8.22 -8.54
C ILE A 425 21.73 -9.49 -9.31
N GLU A 426 22.15 -9.64 -10.57
CA GLU A 426 21.90 -10.85 -11.37
C GLU A 426 22.57 -12.08 -10.76
N HIS A 427 23.73 -11.92 -10.10
CA HIS A 427 24.36 -13.03 -9.37
C HIS A 427 23.48 -13.51 -8.22
N LEU A 428 22.81 -12.59 -7.49
CA LEU A 428 21.87 -12.98 -6.43
C LEU A 428 20.71 -13.81 -6.99
N PHE A 429 20.11 -13.38 -8.11
CA PHE A 429 19.00 -14.11 -8.73
C PHE A 429 19.39 -15.49 -9.27
N LYS A 430 20.66 -15.72 -9.63
CA LYS A 430 21.16 -17.04 -10.03
C LYS A 430 21.29 -18.00 -8.84
N GLU A 431 21.59 -17.48 -7.65
CA GLU A 431 21.80 -18.28 -6.44
C GLU A 431 20.50 -18.54 -5.66
N ILE A 432 19.49 -17.67 -5.78
CA ILE A 432 18.19 -17.91 -5.15
C ILE A 432 17.51 -19.11 -5.80
N SER A 433 17.06 -20.06 -4.98
CA SER A 433 16.36 -21.25 -5.44
C SER A 433 15.10 -20.88 -6.25
N PRO A 434 14.89 -21.48 -7.45
CA PRO A 434 13.68 -21.29 -8.23
C PRO A 434 12.39 -21.62 -7.45
N ALA A 435 12.47 -22.51 -6.45
CA ALA A 435 11.32 -22.84 -5.61
C ALA A 435 10.86 -21.68 -4.72
N ILE A 436 11.79 -20.85 -4.21
CA ILE A 436 11.45 -19.67 -3.41
C ILE A 436 10.79 -18.61 -4.31
N ILE A 437 11.35 -18.39 -5.50
CA ILE A 437 10.77 -17.47 -6.48
C ILE A 437 9.38 -17.95 -6.91
N GLY A 438 9.23 -19.24 -7.21
CA GLY A 438 7.95 -19.86 -7.57
C GLY A 438 6.90 -19.69 -6.49
N ALA A 439 7.24 -19.99 -5.23
CA ALA A 439 6.31 -19.83 -4.10
C ALA A 439 5.83 -18.38 -3.90
N GLU A 440 6.69 -17.38 -4.15
CA GLU A 440 6.29 -15.97 -4.11
C GLU A 440 5.44 -15.56 -5.32
N MET A 441 5.71 -16.10 -6.51
CA MET A 441 4.85 -15.88 -7.68
C MET A 441 3.46 -16.49 -7.48
N ASP A 442 3.40 -17.72 -6.97
CA ASP A 442 2.14 -18.40 -6.64
C ASP A 442 1.35 -17.59 -5.60
N ALA A 443 2.01 -17.11 -4.53
CA ALA A 443 1.36 -16.27 -3.53
C ALA A 443 0.81 -14.93 -4.10
N MET A 444 1.47 -14.36 -5.11
CA MET A 444 0.98 -13.16 -5.79
C MET A 444 -0.21 -13.45 -6.71
N LEU A 445 -0.22 -14.60 -7.39
CA LEU A 445 -1.35 -15.05 -8.20
C LEU A 445 -2.57 -15.39 -7.33
N ASP A 446 -2.37 -16.12 -6.23
CA ASP A 446 -3.42 -16.41 -5.25
C ASP A 446 -4.06 -15.13 -4.70
N GLN A 447 -3.24 -14.10 -4.44
CA GLN A 447 -3.75 -12.80 -4.00
C GLN A 447 -4.55 -12.09 -5.10
N ALA A 448 -4.11 -12.17 -6.35
CA ALA A 448 -4.83 -11.60 -7.49
C ALA A 448 -6.21 -12.26 -7.68
N ASP A 449 -6.26 -13.60 -7.65
CA ASP A 449 -7.50 -14.37 -7.76
C ASP A 449 -8.46 -14.08 -6.59
N MET A 450 -7.92 -13.92 -5.37
CA MET A 450 -8.71 -13.51 -4.21
C MET A 450 -9.34 -12.13 -4.42
N LEU A 451 -8.58 -11.14 -4.89
CA LEU A 451 -9.09 -9.79 -5.16
C LEU A 451 -10.09 -9.79 -6.31
N GLU A 452 -9.88 -10.58 -7.37
CA GLU A 452 -10.82 -10.72 -8.49
C GLU A 452 -12.14 -11.35 -8.03
N SER A 453 -12.08 -12.37 -7.18
CA SER A 453 -13.26 -12.99 -6.57
C SER A 453 -14.04 -11.98 -5.73
N GLU A 454 -13.37 -11.20 -4.89
CA GLU A 454 -14.04 -10.17 -4.09
C GLU A 454 -14.61 -9.03 -4.95
N LEU A 455 -13.91 -8.60 -6.00
CA LEU A 455 -14.39 -7.61 -6.95
C LEU A 455 -15.63 -8.11 -7.71
N SER A 456 -15.63 -9.37 -8.13
CA SER A 456 -16.76 -10.00 -8.81
C SER A 456 -18.02 -9.99 -7.93
N ARG A 457 -17.87 -10.31 -6.65
CA ARG A 457 -18.97 -10.26 -5.67
C ARG A 457 -19.50 -8.84 -5.47
N GLU A 458 -18.64 -7.84 -5.38
CA GLU A 458 -19.08 -6.44 -5.23
C GLU A 458 -19.68 -5.86 -6.52
N LEU A 459 -19.23 -6.34 -7.69
CA LEU A 459 -19.86 -5.99 -8.96
C LEU A 459 -21.32 -6.48 -9.01
N GLU A 460 -21.56 -7.73 -8.60
CA GLU A 460 -22.92 -8.28 -8.48
C GLU A 460 -23.77 -7.43 -7.52
N ASN A 461 -23.25 -7.13 -6.32
CA ASN A 461 -23.94 -6.24 -5.38
C ASN A 461 -24.30 -4.89 -6.01
N GLY A 462 -23.37 -4.26 -6.73
CA GLY A 462 -23.60 -2.99 -7.40
C GLY A 462 -24.67 -3.06 -8.50
N ARG A 463 -24.73 -4.17 -9.26
CA ARG A 463 -25.77 -4.40 -10.26
C ARG A 463 -27.15 -4.57 -9.59
N LEU A 464 -27.21 -5.36 -8.52
CA LEU A 464 -28.42 -5.57 -7.75
C LEU A 464 -28.95 -4.28 -7.11
N VAL A 465 -28.08 -3.45 -6.54
CA VAL A 465 -28.48 -2.14 -5.97
C VAL A 465 -29.09 -1.25 -7.05
N ARG A 466 -28.49 -1.15 -8.25
CA ARG A 466 -29.07 -0.37 -9.35
C ARG A 466 -30.44 -0.90 -9.78
N LEU A 467 -30.61 -2.21 -9.82
CA LEU A 467 -31.90 -2.84 -10.13
C LEU A 467 -32.95 -2.54 -9.05
N LEU A 468 -32.58 -2.64 -7.77
CA LEU A 468 -33.44 -2.28 -6.63
C LEU A 468 -33.85 -0.80 -6.67
N CYS A 469 -32.92 0.10 -7.05
CA CYS A 469 -33.26 1.51 -7.26
C CYS A 469 -34.32 1.68 -8.37
N LYS A 470 -34.21 0.97 -9.49
CA LYS A 470 -35.24 1.00 -10.55
C LYS A 470 -36.59 0.52 -10.03
N PHE A 471 -36.62 -0.57 -9.28
CA PHE A 471 -37.84 -1.01 -8.58
C PHE A 471 -38.40 0.09 -7.67
N GLY A 472 -37.55 0.75 -6.88
CA GLY A 472 -37.94 1.85 -5.99
C GLY A 472 -38.52 3.05 -6.73
N PHE A 473 -38.02 3.39 -7.93
CA PHE A 473 -38.58 4.47 -8.75
C PHE A 473 -39.93 4.13 -9.37
N ILE A 474 -40.18 2.85 -9.69
CA ILE A 474 -41.41 2.40 -10.36
C ILE A 474 -42.54 2.13 -9.36
N ASN A 475 -42.20 1.53 -8.22
CA ASN A 475 -43.18 1.04 -7.25
C ASN A 475 -43.83 2.17 -6.45
N GLU A 476 -45.13 2.02 -6.17
CA GLU A 476 -45.87 2.76 -5.12
C GLU A 476 -45.68 4.30 -5.18
N ARG A 477 -45.74 4.83 -6.39
CA ARG A 477 -45.64 6.27 -6.65
C ARG A 477 -46.84 7.04 -6.07
N PRO A 478 -46.61 8.08 -5.23
CA PRO A 478 -47.68 8.83 -4.58
C PRO A 478 -48.68 9.47 -5.55
N GLU A 479 -48.23 9.85 -6.75
CA GLU A 479 -49.08 10.50 -7.75
C GLU A 479 -50.20 9.58 -8.28
N PHE A 480 -50.06 8.27 -8.05
CA PHE A 480 -50.99 7.24 -8.49
C PHE A 480 -51.59 6.44 -7.33
N ASP A 481 -51.40 6.90 -6.09
CA ASP A 481 -51.91 6.22 -4.88
C ASP A 481 -53.45 6.13 -4.86
N HIS A 482 -54.12 7.06 -5.54
CA HIS A 482 -55.58 7.07 -5.73
C HIS A 482 -56.05 6.49 -7.07
N ASP A 483 -55.12 6.02 -7.91
CA ASP A 483 -55.44 5.28 -9.13
C ASP A 483 -54.97 3.82 -9.02
N PRO A 484 -55.83 2.92 -8.52
CA PRO A 484 -55.54 1.49 -8.45
C PRO A 484 -55.13 0.91 -9.81
N ARG A 485 -55.51 1.52 -10.94
CA ARG A 485 -55.23 1.00 -12.28
C ARG A 485 -53.77 1.17 -12.69
N TRP A 486 -53.05 2.11 -12.10
CA TRP A 486 -51.65 2.39 -12.43
C TRP A 486 -50.75 1.15 -12.26
N ALA A 487 -50.94 0.42 -11.17
CA ALA A 487 -50.17 -0.78 -10.85
C ALA A 487 -50.85 -2.08 -11.34
N GLU A 488 -52.08 -2.00 -11.85
CA GLU A 488 -52.91 -3.15 -12.28
C GLU A 488 -52.97 -3.31 -13.81
N THR A 489 -52.15 -2.57 -14.56
CA THR A 489 -52.18 -2.60 -16.04
C THR A 489 -50.79 -2.87 -16.65
N GLY A 490 -50.77 -3.73 -17.69
CA GLY A 490 -49.62 -3.98 -18.56
C GLY A 490 -48.34 -4.41 -17.83
N ASP A 491 -47.21 -3.84 -18.24
CA ASP A 491 -45.87 -4.10 -17.71
C ASP A 491 -45.79 -3.93 -16.19
N ARG A 492 -46.54 -2.98 -15.62
CA ARG A 492 -46.47 -2.64 -14.19
C ARG A 492 -47.13 -3.67 -13.29
N TYR A 493 -48.17 -4.32 -13.79
CA TYR A 493 -48.79 -5.44 -13.09
C TYR A 493 -47.82 -6.60 -12.95
N ILE A 494 -47.07 -6.94 -14.01
CA ILE A 494 -46.03 -7.97 -13.98
C ILE A 494 -44.93 -7.61 -12.96
N ILE A 495 -44.47 -6.35 -12.97
CA ILE A 495 -43.47 -5.85 -12.02
C ILE A 495 -43.98 -5.94 -10.57
N LYS A 496 -45.23 -5.57 -10.32
CA LYS A 496 -45.87 -5.66 -9.00
C LYS A 496 -45.92 -7.10 -8.49
N LEU A 497 -46.37 -8.03 -9.33
CA LEU A 497 -46.42 -9.45 -8.95
C LEU A 497 -45.03 -10.03 -8.73
N PHE A 498 -44.05 -9.66 -9.56
CA PHE A 498 -42.66 -10.09 -9.38
C PHE A 498 -42.08 -9.57 -8.06
N ARG A 499 -42.33 -8.29 -7.73
CA ARG A 499 -41.92 -7.72 -6.43
C ARG A 499 -42.53 -8.51 -5.28
N ASP A 500 -43.82 -8.82 -5.34
CA ASP A 500 -44.49 -9.59 -4.29
C ASP A 500 -43.92 -11.02 -4.17
N HIS A 501 -43.64 -11.68 -5.29
CA HIS A 501 -42.97 -12.98 -5.33
C HIS A 501 -41.59 -12.96 -4.67
N VAL A 502 -40.81 -11.89 -4.88
CA VAL A 502 -39.44 -11.77 -4.39
C VAL A 502 -39.36 -11.31 -2.94
N PHE A 503 -40.10 -10.27 -2.55
CA PHE A 503 -39.94 -9.56 -1.27
C PHE A 503 -41.06 -9.81 -0.26
N HIS A 504 -42.23 -10.27 -0.69
CA HIS A 504 -43.41 -10.45 0.17
C HIS A 504 -43.80 -11.92 0.33
N GLN A 505 -42.79 -12.78 0.45
CA GLN A 505 -43.02 -14.20 0.70
C GLN A 505 -43.65 -14.45 2.06
N VAL A 506 -44.59 -15.39 2.10
CA VAL A 506 -45.23 -15.87 3.33
C VAL A 506 -45.12 -17.39 3.42
N ASP A 507 -45.01 -17.91 4.64
CA ASP A 507 -45.04 -19.35 4.89
C ASP A 507 -46.47 -19.91 4.88
N ALA A 508 -46.63 -21.22 5.07
CA ALA A 508 -47.93 -21.87 5.14
C ALA A 508 -48.84 -21.37 6.29
N ARG A 509 -48.31 -20.58 7.23
CA ARG A 509 -49.03 -19.97 8.35
C ARG A 509 -49.29 -18.47 8.13
N GLY A 510 -48.93 -17.94 6.95
CA GLY A 510 -49.06 -16.52 6.61
C GLY A 510 -47.99 -15.62 7.24
N LYS A 511 -46.93 -16.18 7.83
CA LYS A 511 -45.85 -15.38 8.43
C LYS A 511 -44.85 -14.93 7.35
N PRO A 512 -44.38 -13.67 7.37
CA PRO A 512 -43.36 -13.19 6.43
C PRO A 512 -42.08 -14.02 6.48
N VAL A 513 -41.57 -14.39 5.29
CA VAL A 513 -40.33 -15.16 5.10
C VAL A 513 -39.22 -14.21 4.64
N LEU A 514 -38.20 -14.04 5.49
CA LEU A 514 -37.01 -13.22 5.18
C LEU A 514 -35.86 -14.11 4.72
N ASN A 515 -35.89 -14.52 3.45
CA ASN A 515 -34.87 -15.37 2.84
C ASN A 515 -34.06 -14.59 1.79
N LEU A 516 -32.86 -14.14 2.17
CA LEU A 516 -31.98 -13.41 1.25
C LEU A 516 -31.49 -14.25 0.08
N THR A 517 -31.32 -15.56 0.26
CA THR A 517 -30.93 -16.46 -0.85
C THR A 517 -31.99 -16.47 -1.94
N HIS A 518 -33.27 -16.49 -1.56
CA HIS A 518 -34.37 -16.37 -2.51
C HIS A 518 -34.31 -15.07 -3.30
N VAL A 519 -34.12 -13.94 -2.58
CA VAL A 519 -34.03 -12.61 -3.18
C VAL A 519 -32.87 -12.54 -4.18
N PHE A 520 -31.66 -12.94 -3.77
CA PHE A 520 -30.49 -12.88 -4.62
C PHE A 520 -30.60 -13.76 -5.87
N VAL A 521 -31.11 -14.98 -5.74
CA VAL A 521 -31.28 -15.87 -6.90
C VAL A 521 -32.25 -15.26 -7.93
N ASN A 522 -33.39 -14.72 -7.48
CA ASN A 522 -34.37 -14.11 -8.37
C ASN A 522 -33.83 -12.82 -9.02
N LEU A 523 -33.18 -11.96 -8.25
CA LEU A 523 -32.64 -10.71 -8.79
C LEU A 523 -31.45 -10.97 -9.73
N ASN A 524 -30.60 -11.96 -9.47
CA ASN A 524 -29.52 -12.35 -10.38
C ASN A 524 -30.07 -12.91 -11.70
N LYS A 525 -31.09 -13.76 -11.65
CA LYS A 525 -31.78 -14.25 -12.86
C LYS A 525 -32.44 -13.12 -13.65
N LEU A 526 -33.04 -12.15 -12.95
CA LEU A 526 -33.64 -10.96 -13.53
C LEU A 526 -32.59 -10.06 -14.19
N ASP A 527 -31.51 -9.74 -13.48
CA ASP A 527 -30.41 -8.90 -13.97
C ASP A 527 -29.68 -9.57 -15.16
N ALA A 528 -29.52 -10.89 -15.13
CA ALA A 528 -29.01 -11.67 -16.27
C ALA A 528 -30.00 -11.66 -17.46
N GLY A 529 -31.30 -11.50 -17.22
CA GLY A 529 -32.34 -11.65 -18.25
C GLY A 529 -32.50 -13.11 -18.69
N SER A 530 -32.59 -14.03 -17.74
CA SER A 530 -32.75 -15.46 -17.99
C SER A 530 -34.04 -15.80 -18.76
N GLU A 531 -33.98 -16.79 -19.64
CA GLU A 531 -35.15 -17.36 -20.33
C GLU A 531 -35.96 -18.31 -19.43
N GLU A 532 -35.47 -18.62 -18.23
CA GLU A 532 -36.21 -19.40 -17.23
C GLU A 532 -37.55 -18.74 -16.91
N ARG A 533 -38.61 -19.55 -16.89
CA ARG A 533 -39.98 -19.10 -16.60
C ARG A 533 -40.32 -19.31 -15.14
N LEU A 534 -40.98 -18.32 -14.55
CA LEU A 534 -41.54 -18.38 -13.21
C LEU A 534 -43.05 -18.13 -13.24
N MET A 535 -43.74 -18.66 -12.24
CA MET A 535 -45.17 -18.43 -12.04
C MET A 535 -45.36 -17.31 -11.01
N LEU A 536 -45.98 -16.23 -11.44
CA LEU A 536 -46.37 -15.09 -10.63
C LEU A 536 -47.86 -15.21 -10.30
N VAL A 537 -48.20 -15.13 -9.01
CA VAL A 537 -49.57 -15.30 -8.51
C VAL A 537 -50.02 -13.99 -7.86
N SER A 538 -51.25 -13.56 -8.16
CA SER A 538 -51.85 -12.39 -7.51
C SER A 538 -52.15 -12.65 -6.03
N ARG A 539 -52.24 -11.59 -5.23
CA ARG A 539 -52.48 -11.69 -3.77
C ARG A 539 -53.79 -12.35 -3.40
N ASP A 540 -54.80 -12.24 -4.27
CA ASP A 540 -56.10 -12.89 -4.11
C ASP A 540 -56.11 -14.34 -4.63
N GLU A 541 -54.96 -14.83 -5.11
CA GLU A 541 -54.75 -16.17 -5.69
C GLU A 541 -55.64 -16.48 -6.91
N ARG A 542 -56.25 -15.46 -7.52
CA ARG A 542 -57.16 -15.64 -8.66
C ARG A 542 -56.47 -15.61 -10.01
N ASN A 543 -55.34 -14.91 -10.13
CA ASN A 543 -54.60 -14.73 -11.37
C ASN A 543 -53.21 -15.33 -11.27
N CYS A 544 -52.85 -16.17 -12.24
CA CYS A 544 -51.51 -16.72 -12.39
C CYS A 544 -50.94 -16.33 -13.76
N LEU A 545 -49.74 -15.78 -13.79
CA LEU A 545 -49.00 -15.44 -14.99
C LEU A 545 -47.70 -16.23 -15.04
N VAL A 546 -47.40 -16.84 -16.19
CA VAL A 546 -46.12 -17.50 -16.43
C VAL A 546 -45.30 -16.60 -17.34
N VAL A 547 -44.21 -16.05 -16.82
CA VAL A 547 -43.34 -15.11 -17.53
C VAL A 547 -41.88 -15.52 -17.37
N SER A 548 -41.02 -15.17 -18.33
CA SER A 548 -39.57 -15.34 -18.17
C SER A 548 -38.94 -14.15 -17.44
N TYR A 549 -37.79 -14.36 -16.81
CA TYR A 549 -37.04 -13.26 -16.20
C TYR A 549 -36.65 -12.19 -17.23
N LYS A 550 -36.40 -12.56 -18.49
CA LYS A 550 -36.15 -11.63 -19.60
C LYS A 550 -37.35 -10.73 -19.91
N GLU A 551 -38.56 -11.29 -19.90
CA GLU A 551 -39.80 -10.53 -20.08
C GLU A 551 -39.98 -9.53 -18.93
N VAL A 552 -39.83 -9.98 -17.68
CA VAL A 552 -39.89 -9.10 -16.50
C VAL A 552 -38.86 -7.98 -16.58
N LYS A 553 -37.62 -8.29 -16.99
CA LYS A 553 -36.56 -7.28 -17.18
C LYS A 553 -36.97 -6.23 -18.22
N THR A 554 -37.56 -6.66 -19.33
CA THR A 554 -38.03 -5.77 -20.40
C THR A 554 -39.13 -4.83 -19.88
N CYS A 555 -40.09 -5.36 -19.13
CA CYS A 555 -41.13 -4.55 -18.48
C CYS A 555 -40.53 -3.49 -17.55
N ILE A 556 -39.52 -3.84 -16.73
CA ILE A 556 -38.85 -2.89 -15.82
C ILE A 556 -38.14 -1.79 -16.59
N GLU A 557 -37.39 -2.13 -17.64
CA GLU A 557 -36.67 -1.12 -18.44
C GLU A 557 -37.63 -0.19 -19.19
N ASN A 558 -38.74 -0.71 -19.72
CA ASN A 558 -39.77 0.10 -20.37
C ASN A 558 -40.43 1.05 -19.36
N ALA A 559 -40.90 0.52 -18.22
CA ALA A 559 -41.53 1.30 -17.18
C ALA A 559 -40.60 2.39 -16.64
N TYR A 560 -39.32 2.07 -16.41
CA TYR A 560 -38.32 3.05 -15.98
C TYR A 560 -38.09 4.14 -17.04
N ARG A 561 -37.98 3.76 -18.32
CA ARG A 561 -37.79 4.71 -19.42
C ARG A 561 -39.00 5.64 -19.59
N ASP A 562 -40.20 5.13 -19.39
CA ASP A 562 -41.42 5.94 -19.48
C ASP A 562 -41.53 6.98 -18.35
N LEU A 563 -40.90 6.73 -17.19
CA LEU A 563 -40.79 7.72 -16.12
C LEU A 563 -39.73 8.80 -16.37
N ALA A 564 -38.78 8.53 -17.26
CA ALA A 564 -37.70 9.47 -17.61
C ALA A 564 -38.08 10.42 -18.75
N LYS A 565 -39.26 10.23 -19.36
CA LYS A 565 -39.88 11.15 -20.32
C LYS A 565 -40.74 12.15 -19.58
#